data_AF-A0AAD5JKW7-F1
#
_entry.id   AF-A0AAD5JKW7-F1
#
_cell.length_a   1.000
_cell.length_b   1.000
_cell.length_c   1.000
_cell.angle_alpha   90.00
_cell.angle_beta   90.00
_cell.angle_gamma   90.00
#
_symmetry.space_group_name_H-M   'P 1'
#
loop_
_entity.id
_entity.type
_entity.pdbx_description
1 polymer ?
#
loop_
_entity_poly.entity_id
_entity_poly.type
_entity_poly.pdbx_seq_one_letter_code
_entity_poly.pdbx_strand_id
1 'polypeptide(L)'
;MEPLGSSSEQQSSEEEMIEEMISKGLQVNAVHHICELGLVDKFPPVPLLKAFLKNERQAVISIFEDPNNADRAAYLAAHKVRSALWCVIQCIEWWKLEAEFPPENLKKYLEKIETAFNL
;
A
#
# COMPACT_ATOMS: atom_id res chain seq x y z
N MET A 1 9.00 5.31 39.89
CA MET A 1 8.03 4.44 39.19
C MET A 1 7.14 5.39 38.44
N GLU A 2 7.47 5.66 37.17
CA GLU A 2 6.72 6.62 36.35
C GLU A 2 5.37 6.02 35.97
N PRO A 3 4.30 6.83 35.84
CA PRO A 3 3.05 6.33 35.32
C PRO A 3 3.23 6.07 33.82
N LEU A 4 3.10 4.79 33.43
CA LEU A 4 2.82 4.42 32.05
C LEU A 4 1.51 5.12 31.69
N GLY A 5 1.55 5.96 30.64
CA GLY A 5 0.43 6.81 30.22
C GLY A 5 -0.88 6.04 30.10
N SER A 6 -1.99 6.76 30.27
CA SER A 6 -3.32 6.16 30.19
C SER A 6 -3.55 5.53 28.80
N SER A 7 -4.34 4.45 28.72
CA SER A 7 -4.65 3.79 27.44
C SER A 7 -5.22 4.75 26.38
N SER A 8 -5.85 5.85 26.79
CA SER A 8 -6.33 6.92 25.91
C SER A 8 -5.21 7.78 25.31
N GLU A 9 -4.13 8.05 26.05
CA GLU A 9 -2.99 8.83 25.53
C GLU A 9 -2.11 8.01 24.59
N GLN A 10 -1.98 6.70 24.86
CA GLN A 10 -1.25 5.77 23.98
C GLN A 10 -1.97 5.61 22.64
N GLN A 11 -3.29 5.44 22.67
CA GLN A 11 -4.10 5.34 21.45
C GLN A 11 -4.06 6.63 20.61
N SER A 12 -4.04 7.81 21.23
CA SER A 12 -3.90 9.09 20.51
C SER A 12 -2.60 9.18 19.71
N SER A 13 -1.49 8.68 20.25
CA SER A 13 -0.18 8.68 19.59
C SER A 13 -0.14 7.72 18.40
N GLU A 14 -0.78 6.56 18.51
CA GLU A 14 -0.84 5.56 17.44
C GLU A 14 -1.61 6.07 16.21
N GLU A 15 -2.70 6.78 16.44
CA GLU A 15 -3.51 7.39 15.38
C GLU A 15 -2.76 8.50 14.66
N GLU A 16 -2.04 9.37 15.38
CA GLU A 16 -1.18 10.40 14.80
C GLU A 16 -0.08 9.79 13.90
N MET A 17 0.54 8.69 14.36
CA MET A 17 1.53 7.96 13.57
C MET A 17 0.91 7.37 12.29
N ILE A 18 -0.29 6.79 12.37
CA ILE A 18 -1.02 6.25 11.21
C ILE A 18 -1.34 7.37 10.21
N GLU A 19 -1.84 8.51 10.68
CA GLU A 19 -2.13 9.68 9.84
C GLU A 19 -0.87 10.21 9.16
N GLU A 20 0.26 10.26 9.87
CA GLU A 20 1.55 10.65 9.30
C GLU A 20 1.97 9.69 8.18
N MET A 21 1.84 8.37 8.37
CA MET A 21 2.13 7.37 7.33
C MET A 21 1.23 7.57 6.10
N ILE A 22 -0.07 7.80 6.29
CA ILE A 22 -1.02 8.04 5.20
C ILE A 22 -0.62 9.29 4.42
N SER A 23 -0.25 10.37 5.12
CA SER A 23 0.17 11.64 4.50
C SER A 23 1.43 11.49 3.63
N LYS A 24 2.33 10.58 4.01
CA LYS A 24 3.57 10.26 3.28
C LYS A 24 3.37 9.25 2.14
N GLY A 25 2.15 8.76 1.93
CA GLY A 25 1.88 7.73 0.91
C GLY A 25 2.37 6.33 1.30
N LEU A 26 2.50 6.05 2.61
CA LEU A 26 2.91 4.75 3.14
C LEU A 26 1.70 3.91 3.54
N GLN A 27 0.65 3.88 2.71
CA GLN A 27 -0.64 3.29 3.10
C GLN A 27 -0.55 1.79 3.42
N VAL A 28 0.31 1.01 2.77
CA VAL A 28 0.48 -0.42 3.09
C VAL A 28 1.03 -0.60 4.50
N ASN A 29 1.99 0.24 4.91
CA ASN A 29 2.52 0.24 6.28
C ASN A 29 1.46 0.69 7.27
N ALA A 30 0.71 1.74 6.93
CA ALA A 30 -0.41 2.21 7.75
C ALA A 30 -1.43 1.09 7.98
N VAL A 31 -1.81 0.34 6.93
CA VAL A 31 -2.74 -0.80 7.04
C VAL A 31 -2.20 -1.88 7.98
N HIS A 32 -0.90 -2.17 7.94
CA HIS A 32 -0.30 -3.12 8.87
C HIS A 32 -0.53 -2.69 10.33
N HIS A 33 -0.18 -1.45 10.68
CA HIS A 33 -0.41 -0.91 12.02
C HIS A 33 -1.90 -0.87 12.40
N ILE A 34 -2.76 -0.42 11.50
CA ILE A 34 -4.22 -0.36 11.72
C ILE A 34 -4.77 -1.74 12.08
N CYS A 35 -4.40 -2.77 11.31
CA CYS A 35 -4.88 -4.12 11.54
C CYS A 35 -4.28 -4.75 12.80
N GLU A 36 -2.99 -4.50 13.10
CA GLU A 36 -2.35 -4.95 14.34
C GLU A 36 -3.00 -4.36 15.59
N LEU A 37 -3.36 -3.07 15.54
CA LEU A 37 -3.96 -2.33 16.65
C LEU A 37 -5.48 -2.47 16.71
N GLY A 38 -6.11 -3.12 15.73
CA GLY A 38 -7.57 -3.27 15.66
C GLY A 38 -8.32 -1.96 15.36
N LEU A 39 -7.66 -0.96 14.76
CA LEU A 39 -8.22 0.36 14.45
C LEU A 39 -8.99 0.39 13.10
N VAL A 40 -9.46 -0.76 12.63
CA VAL A 40 -10.06 -0.94 11.29
C VAL A 40 -11.36 -0.17 11.10
N ASP A 41 -12.10 0.11 12.17
CA ASP A 41 -13.33 0.91 12.13
C ASP A 41 -13.03 2.40 11.88
N LYS A 42 -11.92 2.90 12.44
CA LYS A 42 -11.51 4.29 12.31
C LYS A 42 -10.77 4.54 11.00
N PHE A 43 -9.90 3.61 10.62
CA PHE A 43 -9.13 3.69 9.39
C PHE A 43 -9.39 2.43 8.54
N PRO A 44 -10.44 2.44 7.70
CA PRO A 44 -10.76 1.28 6.88
C PRO A 44 -9.58 0.86 5.98
N PRO A 45 -9.08 -0.39 6.06
CA PRO A 45 -7.91 -0.84 5.31
C PRO A 45 -8.07 -0.77 3.79
N VAL A 46 -9.23 -1.17 3.26
CA VAL A 46 -9.45 -1.30 1.82
C VAL A 46 -9.36 0.04 1.08
N PRO A 47 -9.99 1.14 1.55
CA PRO A 47 -9.76 2.48 0.99
C PRO A 47 -8.29 2.90 0.95
N LEU A 48 -7.50 2.56 1.97
CA LEU A 48 -6.07 2.88 2.03
C LEU A 48 -5.26 2.11 0.98
N LEU A 49 -5.53 0.81 0.81
CA LEU A 49 -4.90 0.00 -0.25
C LEU A 49 -5.26 0.51 -1.66
N LYS A 50 -6.49 0.98 -1.86
CA LYS A 50 -6.89 1.61 -3.13
C LYS A 50 -6.18 2.95 -3.36
N ALA A 51 -6.01 3.75 -2.31
CA ALA A 51 -5.26 5.00 -2.36
C ALA A 51 -3.78 4.75 -2.71
N PHE A 52 -3.18 3.70 -2.13
CA PHE A 52 -1.83 3.26 -2.49
C PHE A 52 -1.69 2.98 -3.99
N LEU A 53 -2.55 2.13 -4.56
CA LEU A 53 -2.52 1.80 -5.99
C LEU A 53 -2.71 3.04 -6.88
N LYS A 54 -3.54 3.99 -6.44
CA LYS A 54 -3.71 5.27 -7.15
C LYS A 54 -2.43 6.11 -7.13
N ASN A 55 -1.74 6.19 -5.99
CA ASN A 55 -0.47 6.90 -5.87
C ASN A 55 0.61 6.25 -6.74
N GLU A 56 0.71 4.92 -6.69
CA GLU A 56 1.65 4.16 -7.52
C GLU A 56 1.40 4.36 -9.02
N ARG A 57 0.12 4.45 -9.43
CA ARG A 57 -0.24 4.81 -10.81
C ARG A 57 0.26 6.21 -11.20
N GLN A 58 0.16 7.21 -10.32
CA GLN A 58 0.69 8.54 -10.61
C GLN A 58 2.20 8.53 -10.76
N ALA A 59 2.89 7.81 -9.88
CA ALA A 59 4.34 7.67 -9.99
C ALA A 59 4.78 6.92 -11.26
N VAL A 60 3.99 5.95 -11.74
CA VAL A 60 4.21 5.33 -13.06
C VAL A 60 4.04 6.34 -14.19
N ILE A 61 3.03 7.22 -14.13
CA ILE A 61 2.86 8.29 -15.13
C ILE A 61 4.10 9.21 -15.14
N SER A 62 4.58 9.62 -13.96
CA SER A 62 5.78 10.45 -13.84
C SER A 62 7.05 9.78 -14.41
N ILE A 63 7.16 8.45 -14.36
CA ILE A 63 8.25 7.71 -15.01
C ILE A 63 8.24 7.93 -16.53
N PHE A 64 7.07 7.95 -17.16
CA PHE A 64 6.93 8.16 -18.61
C PHE A 64 7.10 9.64 -19.01
N GLU A 65 6.79 10.56 -18.12
CA GLU A 65 6.94 12.00 -18.36
C GLU A 65 8.39 12.49 -18.20
N ASP A 66 9.24 11.73 -17.50
CA ASP A 66 10.66 12.07 -17.30
C ASP A 66 11.50 11.72 -18.55
N PRO A 67 12.07 12.71 -19.26
CA PRO A 67 12.89 12.47 -20.45
C PRO A 67 14.13 11.62 -20.16
N ASN A 68 14.63 11.61 -18.92
CA ASN A 68 15.79 10.81 -18.52
C ASN A 68 15.50 9.31 -18.44
N ASN A 69 14.22 8.92 -18.55
CA ASN A 69 13.80 7.52 -18.50
C ASN A 69 13.34 7.00 -19.87
N ALA A 70 13.41 7.78 -20.96
CA ALA A 70 12.76 7.43 -22.23
C ALA A 70 13.08 6.00 -22.74
N ASP A 71 14.31 5.54 -22.59
CA ASP A 71 14.80 4.22 -23.00
C ASP A 71 14.42 3.08 -22.04
N ARG A 72 14.15 3.39 -20.77
CA ARG A 72 13.88 2.41 -19.70
C ARG A 72 12.52 2.58 -19.03
N ALA A 73 11.69 3.52 -19.47
CA ALA A 73 10.45 3.91 -18.82
C ALA A 73 9.49 2.72 -18.66
N ALA A 74 9.34 1.91 -19.70
CA ALA A 74 8.50 0.72 -19.66
C ALA A 74 8.98 -0.30 -18.61
N TYR A 75 10.28 -0.54 -18.52
CA TYR A 75 10.87 -1.46 -17.54
C TYR A 75 10.72 -0.94 -16.09
N LEU A 76 11.02 0.34 -15.86
CA LEU A 76 10.85 0.98 -14.55
C LEU A 76 9.38 0.98 -14.11
N ALA A 77 8.46 1.30 -15.02
CA ALA A 77 7.03 1.24 -14.78
C ALA A 77 6.57 -0.18 -14.45
N ALA A 78 7.03 -1.19 -15.19
CA ALA A 78 6.70 -2.58 -14.94
C ALA A 78 7.14 -3.05 -13.55
N HIS A 79 8.38 -2.73 -13.15
CA HIS A 79 8.88 -3.03 -11.80
C HIS A 79 8.04 -2.36 -10.71
N LYS A 80 7.67 -1.10 -10.91
CA LYS A 80 6.88 -0.35 -9.93
C LYS A 80 5.46 -0.92 -9.81
N VAL A 81 4.79 -1.19 -10.94
CA VAL A 81 3.48 -1.86 -10.96
C VAL A 81 3.56 -3.24 -10.30
N ARG A 82 4.55 -4.06 -10.64
CA ARG A 82 4.76 -5.38 -10.03
C ARG A 82 4.87 -5.28 -8.52
N SER A 83 5.75 -4.40 -8.03
CA SER A 83 5.96 -4.21 -6.59
C SER A 83 4.68 -3.74 -5.89
N ALA A 84 3.96 -2.79 -6.49
CA ALA A 84 2.72 -2.29 -5.92
C ALA A 84 1.64 -3.37 -5.81
N LEU A 85 1.46 -4.17 -6.87
CA LEU A 85 0.51 -5.28 -6.88
C LEU A 85 0.89 -6.34 -5.85
N TRP A 86 2.17 -6.74 -5.80
CA TRP A 86 2.65 -7.74 -4.85
C TRP A 86 2.39 -7.31 -3.40
N CYS A 87 2.75 -6.07 -3.03
CA CYS A 87 2.52 -5.55 -1.68
C CYS A 87 1.04 -5.58 -1.29
N VAL A 88 0.15 -5.18 -2.20
CA VAL A 88 -1.30 -5.17 -1.92
C VAL A 88 -1.86 -6.59 -1.81
N ILE A 89 -1.46 -7.50 -2.71
CA ILE A 89 -1.90 -8.90 -2.65
C ILE A 89 -1.46 -9.53 -1.33
N GLN A 90 -0.21 -9.37 -0.92
CA GLN A 90 0.29 -9.90 0.34
C GLN A 90 -0.44 -9.30 1.54
N CYS A 91 -0.71 -7.99 1.52
CA CYS A 91 -1.44 -7.32 2.58
C CYS A 91 -2.88 -7.86 2.72
N ILE A 92 -3.58 -8.06 1.59
CA ILE A 92 -4.93 -8.66 1.57
C ILE A 92 -4.92 -10.06 2.18
N GLU A 93 -3.98 -10.91 1.75
CA GLU A 93 -3.90 -12.31 2.19
C GLU A 93 -3.52 -12.45 3.67
N TRP A 94 -2.65 -11.57 4.16
CA TRP A 94 -2.21 -11.56 5.55
C TRP A 94 -3.35 -11.17 6.49
N TRP A 95 -4.07 -10.11 6.15
CA TRP A 95 -5.12 -9.53 6.99
C TRP A 95 -6.53 -10.03 6.71
N LYS A 96 -6.66 -11.03 5.83
CA LYS A 96 -7.93 -11.68 5.47
C LYS A 96 -8.98 -10.72 4.91
N LEU A 97 -8.53 -9.81 4.03
CA LEU A 97 -9.37 -8.76 3.43
C LEU A 97 -10.05 -9.21 2.12
N GLU A 98 -9.95 -10.49 1.74
CA GLU A 98 -10.39 -11.00 0.43
C GLU A 98 -11.89 -10.80 0.17
N ALA A 99 -12.72 -10.83 1.22
CA ALA A 99 -14.16 -10.63 1.10
C ALA A 99 -14.52 -9.21 0.62
N GLU A 100 -13.77 -8.21 1.05
CA GLU A 100 -13.99 -6.79 0.70
C GLU A 100 -13.12 -6.34 -0.48
N PHE A 101 -11.95 -6.95 -0.63
CA PHE A 101 -11.01 -6.66 -1.70
C PHE A 101 -10.43 -7.96 -2.30
N PRO A 102 -11.16 -8.59 -3.23
CA PRO A 102 -10.73 -9.84 -3.85
C PRO A 102 -9.44 -9.66 -4.68
N PRO A 103 -8.39 -10.49 -4.46
CA PRO A 103 -7.09 -10.29 -5.09
C PRO A 103 -6.98 -10.89 -6.51
N GLU A 104 -7.99 -11.60 -7.01
CA GLU A 104 -7.89 -12.39 -8.26
C GLU A 104 -7.51 -11.54 -9.48
N ASN A 105 -8.09 -10.35 -9.60
CA ASN A 105 -7.78 -9.44 -10.70
C ASN A 105 -6.37 -8.85 -10.56
N LEU A 106 -5.91 -8.60 -9.33
CA LEU A 106 -4.55 -8.13 -9.06
C LEU A 106 -3.53 -9.22 -9.41
N LYS A 107 -3.77 -10.47 -9.00
CA LYS A 107 -2.92 -11.62 -9.30
C LYS A 107 -2.79 -11.86 -10.81
N LYS A 108 -3.92 -11.86 -11.53
CA LYS A 108 -3.93 -11.98 -13.00
C LYS A 108 -3.14 -10.85 -13.67
N TYR A 109 -3.17 -9.65 -13.10
CA TYR A 109 -2.42 -8.54 -13.66
C TYR A 109 -0.93 -8.62 -13.33
N LEU A 110 -0.59 -9.05 -12.11
CA LEU A 110 0.78 -9.31 -11.68
C LEU A 110 1.47 -10.33 -12.60
N GLU A 111 0.83 -11.48 -12.83
CA GLU A 111 1.32 -12.54 -13.72
C GLU A 111 1.60 -12.03 -15.14
N LYS A 112 0.72 -11.17 -15.68
CA LYS A 112 0.91 -10.56 -17.01
C LYS A 112 2.14 -9.67 -17.05
N ILE A 113 2.36 -8.86 -16.01
CA ILE A 113 3.52 -7.97 -15.94
C ILE A 113 4.81 -8.78 -15.79
N GLU A 114 4.82 -9.78 -14.91
CA GLU A 114 5.98 -10.67 -14.70
C GLU A 114 6.35 -11.42 -15.97
N THR A 115 5.35 -11.97 -16.68
CA THR A 115 5.57 -12.67 -17.95
C THR A 115 6.07 -11.73 -19.05
N ALA A 116 5.47 -10.54 -19.19
CA ALA A 116 5.82 -9.61 -20.27
C ALA A 116 7.23 -9.01 -20.13
N PHE A 117 7.72 -8.86 -18.89
CA PHE A 117 9.00 -8.20 -18.59
C PHE A 117 10.05 -9.14 -18.00
N ASN A 118 9.76 -10.44 -17.86
CA ASN A 118 10.61 -11.44 -17.21
C ASN A 118 11.02 -11.02 -15.78
N LEU A 119 10.06 -10.62 -14.96
CA LEU A 119 10.27 -10.12 -13.58
C LEU A 119 10.03 -11.18 -12.51
#